data_AF-A0A419GA87-F1
#
_entry.id   AF-A0A419GA87-F1
#
_cell.length_a   1.000
_cell.length_b   1.000
_cell.length_c   1.000
_cell.angle_alpha   90.00
_cell.angle_beta   90.00
_cell.angle_gamma   90.00
#
_symmetry.space_group_name_H-M   'P 1'
#
loop_
_entity.id
_entity.type
_entity.pdbx_description
1 polymer ?
#
loop_
_entity_poly.entity_id
_entity_poly.type
_entity_poly.pdbx_seq_one_letter_code
_entity_poly.pdbx_strand_id
1 'polypeptide(L)'
;MPFSVEIGIESEQSLNAYSILATYQPEFLEFSGASDGGSIIDIWQKRPELLSGGVIGFNGGSFKPLEGGYGKLVTLNFIPLKEGTASITLPDSIVYRADGAGTPQSPLPLRLTFQIASGGAGDRGGAGDSIPPEISFSEVVPDPFEQNRKLLSFRVSDSGSGVKETLVRSRSFILWGAWQAAENPVLLPAMAWAVHLRAVDQRGNVSEMMLYDWTAFLRLIFLVSILVAIGFVARIHL
;
A
#
# COMPACT_ATOMS: atom_id res chain seq x y z
N MET A 1 23.60 7.47 -12.65
CA MET A 1 22.80 8.19 -11.62
C MET A 1 21.45 7.52 -11.53
N PRO A 2 20.77 7.51 -10.38
CA PRO A 2 19.41 6.99 -10.29
C PRO A 2 18.46 7.71 -11.24
N PHE A 3 17.45 7.01 -11.73
CA PHE A 3 16.41 7.55 -12.61
C PHE A 3 15.06 6.90 -12.32
N SER A 4 14.00 7.50 -12.85
CA SER A 4 12.64 7.04 -12.65
C SER A 4 11.94 6.79 -13.98
N VAL A 5 11.02 5.82 -13.99
CA VAL A 5 10.20 5.46 -15.13
C VAL A 5 8.74 5.49 -14.70
N GLU A 6 7.97 6.36 -15.34
CA GLU A 6 6.53 6.39 -15.13
C GLU A 6 5.86 5.28 -15.95
N ILE A 7 5.00 4.52 -15.29
CA ILE A 7 4.07 3.59 -15.91
C ILE A 7 2.69 4.21 -15.81
N GLY A 8 2.05 4.41 -16.96
CA GLY A 8 0.67 4.81 -17.05
C GLY A 8 -0.07 3.99 -18.11
N ILE A 9 -1.36 4.23 -18.21
CA ILE A 9 -2.21 3.62 -19.22
C ILE A 9 -3.07 4.68 -19.90
N GLU A 10 -3.24 4.52 -21.21
CA GLU A 10 -4.14 5.32 -22.02
C GLU A 10 -5.22 4.41 -22.60
N SER A 11 -6.48 4.82 -22.46
CA SER A 11 -7.63 4.02 -22.92
C SER A 11 -8.84 4.90 -23.13
N GLU A 12 -9.54 4.72 -24.25
CA GLU A 12 -10.88 5.28 -24.50
C GLU A 12 -11.99 4.54 -23.74
N GLN A 13 -11.69 3.33 -23.25
CA GLN A 13 -12.63 2.53 -22.48
C GLN A 13 -12.46 2.78 -20.99
N SER A 14 -13.57 2.68 -20.26
CA SER A 14 -13.59 2.79 -18.81
C SER A 14 -12.86 1.62 -18.14
N LEU A 15 -11.77 1.90 -17.42
CA LEU A 15 -10.94 0.92 -16.69
C LEU A 15 -10.94 1.22 -15.19
N ASN A 16 -10.94 0.20 -14.34
CA ASN A 16 -10.90 0.40 -12.88
C ASN A 16 -10.10 -0.64 -12.09
N ALA A 17 -9.51 -1.65 -12.73
CA ALA A 17 -8.56 -2.54 -12.08
C ALA A 17 -7.37 -2.87 -12.98
N TYR A 18 -6.21 -3.04 -12.34
CA TYR A 18 -4.92 -3.08 -13.00
C TYR A 18 -4.07 -4.19 -12.37
N SER A 19 -3.53 -5.06 -13.20
CA SER A 19 -2.57 -6.10 -12.83
C SER A 19 -1.38 -6.00 -13.78
N ILE A 20 -0.30 -5.40 -13.30
CA ILE A 20 0.83 -5.01 -14.14
C ILE A 20 2.07 -5.81 -13.74
N LEU A 21 2.78 -6.27 -14.76
CA LEU A 21 4.11 -6.86 -14.64
C LEU A 21 5.07 -6.02 -15.47
N ALA A 22 6.12 -5.52 -14.83
CA ALA A 22 7.22 -4.85 -15.49
C ALA A 22 8.49 -5.67 -15.33
N THR A 23 9.24 -5.86 -16.40
CA THR A 23 10.48 -6.64 -16.39
C THR A 23 11.65 -5.79 -16.85
N TYR A 24 12.75 -5.88 -16.12
CA TYR A 24 14.00 -5.19 -16.39
C TYR A 24 15.19 -6.17 -16.32
N GLN A 25 16.35 -5.71 -16.78
CA GLN A 25 17.60 -6.49 -16.77
C GLN A 25 18.42 -6.20 -15.51
N PRO A 26 18.48 -7.13 -14.53
CA PRO A 26 19.16 -6.90 -13.25
C PRO A 26 20.68 -6.77 -13.38
N GLU A 27 21.27 -7.14 -14.51
CA GLU A 27 22.68 -6.92 -14.81
C GLU A 27 23.01 -5.46 -15.17
N PHE A 28 22.00 -4.67 -15.55
CA PHE A 28 22.15 -3.26 -15.91
C PHE A 28 21.53 -2.32 -14.87
N LEU A 29 20.50 -2.77 -14.15
CA LEU A 29 19.67 -1.94 -13.29
C LEU A 29 19.40 -2.63 -11.96
N GLU A 30 19.28 -1.85 -10.90
CA GLU A 30 18.76 -2.27 -9.60
C GLU A 30 17.45 -1.51 -9.35
N PHE A 31 16.37 -2.23 -9.03
CA PHE A 31 15.12 -1.61 -8.60
C PHE A 31 15.28 -1.07 -7.17
N SER A 32 15.13 0.25 -7.00
CA SER A 32 15.29 0.91 -5.71
C SER A 32 13.97 1.23 -5.01
N GLY A 33 12.84 1.00 -5.66
CA GLY A 33 11.49 1.23 -5.10
C GLY A 33 10.53 1.87 -6.11
N ALA A 34 9.29 2.11 -5.69
CA ALA A 34 8.27 2.78 -6.49
C ALA A 34 7.50 3.85 -5.71
N SER A 35 7.04 4.90 -6.41
CA SER A 35 6.16 5.93 -5.88
C SER A 35 4.76 5.81 -6.47
N ASP A 36 3.75 5.99 -5.62
CA ASP A 36 2.34 6.04 -5.98
C ASP A 36 1.80 7.48 -6.07
N GLY A 37 2.69 8.49 -6.00
CA GLY A 37 2.34 9.89 -6.16
C GLY A 37 1.66 10.17 -7.49
N GLY A 38 0.41 10.66 -7.44
CA GLY A 38 -0.42 10.93 -8.62
C GLY A 38 -0.98 9.67 -9.29
N SER A 39 -0.91 8.51 -8.64
CA SER A 39 -1.53 7.27 -9.13
C SER A 39 -3.05 7.38 -9.18
N ILE A 40 -3.66 6.82 -10.23
CA ILE A 40 -5.11 6.59 -10.31
C ILE A 40 -5.56 5.39 -9.46
N ILE A 41 -4.64 4.57 -8.94
CA ILE A 41 -4.95 3.41 -8.11
C ILE A 41 -5.27 3.90 -6.69
N ASP A 42 -6.48 3.60 -6.22
CA ASP A 42 -6.96 4.00 -4.91
C ASP A 42 -6.76 2.90 -3.85
N ILE A 43 -6.94 1.65 -4.26
CA ILE A 43 -6.77 0.47 -3.41
C ILE A 43 -5.72 -0.42 -4.02
N TRP A 44 -4.71 -0.76 -3.23
CA TRP A 44 -3.69 -1.72 -3.58
C TRP A 44 -4.05 -3.07 -2.98
N GLN A 45 -4.16 -4.10 -3.83
CA GLN A 45 -4.09 -5.48 -3.36
C GLN A 45 -2.62 -5.86 -3.14
N LYS A 46 -1.74 -5.42 -4.05
CA LYS A 46 -0.30 -5.59 -3.96
C LYS A 46 0.40 -4.34 -4.48
N ARG A 47 1.15 -3.68 -3.61
CA ARG A 47 2.00 -2.54 -3.99
C ARG A 47 3.14 -2.99 -4.90
N PRO A 48 3.78 -2.08 -5.65
CA PRO A 48 4.91 -2.44 -6.50
C PRO A 48 6.08 -2.97 -5.69
N GLU A 49 6.43 -4.22 -5.95
CA GLU A 49 7.54 -4.89 -5.33
C GLU A 49 8.31 -5.75 -6.33
N LEU A 50 9.56 -6.03 -6.01
CA LEU A 50 10.39 -6.97 -6.76
C LEU A 50 9.94 -8.40 -6.41
N LEU A 51 9.44 -9.14 -7.41
CA LEU A 51 9.02 -10.53 -7.25
C LEU A 51 10.25 -11.47 -7.30
N SER A 52 10.91 -11.53 -8.46
CA SER A 52 12.14 -12.29 -8.70
C SER A 52 12.74 -11.93 -10.05
N GLY A 53 14.06 -12.11 -10.24
CA GLY A 53 14.68 -12.10 -11.58
C GLY A 53 14.48 -10.83 -12.41
N GLY A 54 14.36 -9.66 -11.78
CA GLY A 54 14.08 -8.41 -12.50
C GLY A 54 12.60 -8.19 -12.85
N VAL A 55 11.68 -8.95 -12.24
CA VAL A 55 10.23 -8.78 -12.41
C VAL A 55 9.65 -7.97 -11.25
N ILE A 56 9.01 -6.86 -11.58
CA ILE A 56 8.26 -6.01 -10.65
C ILE A 56 6.76 -6.23 -10.91
N GLY A 57 6.00 -6.50 -9.86
CA GLY A 57 4.56 -6.73 -9.97
C GLY A 57 3.77 -5.85 -9.02
N PHE A 58 2.60 -5.39 -9.48
CA PHE A 58 1.61 -4.73 -8.65
C PHE A 58 0.20 -4.95 -9.18
N ASN A 59 -0.77 -4.87 -8.28
CA ASN A 59 -2.18 -4.87 -8.64
C ASN A 59 -3.03 -4.06 -7.67
N GLY A 60 -4.12 -3.52 -8.22
CA GLY A 60 -5.01 -2.64 -7.49
C GLY A 60 -6.19 -2.19 -8.32
N GLY A 61 -7.04 -1.36 -7.72
CA GLY A 61 -8.20 -0.79 -8.37
C GLY A 61 -8.42 0.68 -8.02
N SER A 62 -9.22 1.34 -8.85
CA SER A 62 -9.65 2.72 -8.65
C SER A 62 -11.14 2.78 -8.32
N PHE A 63 -11.52 3.67 -7.41
CA PHE A 63 -12.90 3.96 -7.09
C PHE A 63 -13.56 4.74 -8.22
N LYS A 64 -12.81 5.71 -8.78
CA LYS A 64 -13.20 6.41 -9.99
C LYS A 64 -12.56 5.71 -11.19
N PRO A 65 -13.34 5.15 -12.11
CA PRO A 65 -12.78 4.58 -13.33
C PRO A 65 -12.01 5.62 -14.15
N LEU A 66 -10.98 5.18 -14.88
CA LEU A 66 -10.36 5.97 -15.93
C LEU A 66 -11.33 6.08 -17.11
N GLU A 67 -11.96 7.23 -17.29
CA GLU A 67 -12.92 7.50 -18.36
C GLU A 67 -12.25 8.27 -19.51
N GLY A 68 -11.47 7.57 -20.34
CA GLY A 68 -10.75 8.21 -21.46
C GLY A 68 -9.40 8.80 -21.04
N GLY A 69 -8.48 8.90 -22.02
CA GLY A 69 -7.18 9.55 -21.85
C GLY A 69 -6.16 8.78 -21.01
N TYR A 70 -5.19 9.51 -20.46
CA TYR A 70 -4.05 8.97 -19.73
C TYR A 70 -4.26 8.98 -18.22
N GLY A 71 -3.91 7.87 -17.57
CA GLY A 71 -3.83 7.77 -16.12
C GLY A 71 -2.50 7.15 -15.68
N LYS A 72 -1.82 7.84 -14.77
CA LYS A 72 -0.59 7.34 -14.15
C LYS A 72 -0.91 6.19 -13.21
N LEU A 73 -0.17 5.07 -13.31
CA LEU A 73 -0.28 3.94 -12.39
C LEU A 73 0.77 4.03 -11.29
N VAL A 74 2.05 4.11 -11.64
CA VAL A 74 3.17 4.16 -10.69
C VAL A 74 4.39 4.84 -11.30
N THR A 75 5.32 5.28 -10.47
CA THR A 75 6.68 5.62 -10.88
C THR A 75 7.65 4.60 -10.30
N LEU A 76 8.41 3.90 -11.14
CA LEU A 76 9.45 2.95 -10.72
C LEU A 76 10.81 3.65 -10.68
N ASN A 77 11.59 3.42 -9.63
CA ASN A 77 12.90 4.01 -9.41
C ASN A 77 14.01 2.96 -9.61
N PHE A 78 15.06 3.34 -10.32
CA PHE A 78 16.17 2.45 -10.67
C PHE A 78 17.53 3.10 -10.43
N ILE A 79 18.50 2.27 -10.04
CA ILE A 79 19.92 2.61 -9.95
C ILE A 79 20.65 1.87 -11.09
N PRO A 80 21.31 2.58 -12.02
CA PRO A 80 22.13 1.93 -13.04
C PRO A 80 23.37 1.27 -12.41
N LEU A 81 23.59 0.01 -12.74
CA LEU A 81 24.72 -0.80 -12.28
C LEU A 81 25.85 -0.86 -13.30
N LYS A 82 25.51 -0.84 -14.59
CA LYS A 82 26.46 -1.05 -15.68
C LYS A 82 26.08 -0.23 -16.91
N GLU A 83 27.09 0.27 -17.63
CA GLU A 83 26.90 0.89 -18.94
C GLU A 83 26.39 -0.11 -19.97
N GLY A 84 25.61 0.38 -20.92
CA GLY A 84 25.05 -0.40 -22.02
C GLY A 84 23.58 -0.08 -22.29
N THR A 85 22.99 -0.86 -23.19
CA THR A 85 21.58 -0.75 -23.54
C THR A 85 20.75 -1.54 -22.54
N ALA A 86 19.86 -0.86 -21.82
CA ALA A 86 18.88 -1.50 -20.95
C ALA A 86 17.47 -1.35 -21.52
N SER A 87 16.57 -2.26 -21.14
CA SER A 87 15.16 -2.15 -21.47
C SER A 87 14.24 -2.48 -20.30
N ILE A 88 13.10 -1.81 -20.25
CA ILE A 88 11.96 -2.16 -19.40
C ILE A 88 10.82 -2.55 -20.32
N THR A 89 10.21 -3.70 -20.05
CA THR A 89 9.04 -4.19 -20.79
C THR A 89 7.88 -4.46 -19.87
N LEU A 90 6.67 -4.38 -20.42
CA LEU A 90 5.43 -4.70 -19.71
C LEU A 90 4.81 -5.98 -20.29
N PRO A 91 5.37 -7.18 -20.01
CA PRO A 91 4.79 -8.43 -20.49
C PRO A 91 3.50 -8.74 -19.72
N ASP A 92 2.53 -9.37 -20.39
CA ASP A 92 1.39 -10.05 -19.76
C ASP A 92 0.62 -9.22 -18.73
N SER A 93 0.59 -7.90 -18.91
CA SER A 93 -0.22 -7.02 -18.09
C SER A 93 -1.70 -7.20 -18.47
N ILE A 94 -2.57 -7.13 -17.47
CA ILE A 94 -4.02 -7.27 -17.64
C ILE A 94 -4.68 -6.09 -16.93
N VAL A 95 -5.60 -5.45 -17.62
CA VAL A 95 -6.47 -4.42 -17.03
C VAL A 95 -7.91 -4.85 -17.19
N TYR A 96 -8.81 -4.28 -16.39
CA TYR A 96 -10.20 -4.70 -16.35
C TYR A 96 -11.12 -3.51 -16.58
N ARG A 97 -12.16 -3.75 -17.37
CA ARG A 97 -13.19 -2.77 -17.67
C ARG A 97 -14.02 -2.51 -16.42
N ALA A 98 -14.43 -1.26 -16.26
CA ALA A 98 -15.35 -0.84 -15.21
C ALA A 98 -16.81 -1.18 -15.56
N ASP A 99 -17.09 -2.44 -15.89
CA ASP A 99 -18.40 -2.94 -16.33
C ASP A 99 -19.11 -3.82 -15.29
N GLY A 100 -18.50 -4.02 -14.12
CA GLY A 100 -19.02 -4.87 -13.05
C GLY A 100 -18.92 -6.38 -13.31
N ALA A 101 -18.58 -6.79 -14.53
CA ALA A 101 -18.36 -8.19 -14.90
C ALA A 101 -16.88 -8.61 -14.78
N GLY A 102 -15.97 -7.63 -14.62
CA GLY A 102 -14.54 -7.89 -14.54
C GLY A 102 -13.97 -8.34 -15.88
N THR A 103 -14.45 -7.76 -16.99
CA THR A 103 -13.98 -8.13 -18.32
C THR A 103 -12.51 -7.77 -18.51
N PRO A 104 -11.61 -8.73 -18.75
CA PRO A 104 -10.19 -8.47 -18.93
C PRO A 104 -9.90 -7.83 -20.29
N GLN A 105 -8.87 -7.00 -20.32
CA GLN A 105 -8.26 -6.43 -21.51
C GLN A 105 -6.75 -6.52 -21.40
N SER A 106 -6.12 -6.97 -22.47
CA SER A 106 -4.67 -6.97 -22.60
C SER A 106 -4.23 -5.62 -23.18
N PRO A 107 -3.46 -4.79 -22.43
CA PRO A 107 -2.83 -3.61 -22.99
C PRO A 107 -1.86 -4.00 -24.10
N LEU A 108 -1.56 -3.05 -24.98
CA LEU A 108 -0.50 -3.25 -25.96
C LEU A 108 0.84 -3.46 -25.25
N PRO A 109 1.64 -4.47 -25.64
CA PRO A 109 2.94 -4.70 -25.04
C PRO A 109 3.85 -3.50 -25.31
N LEU A 110 4.46 -2.96 -24.24
CA LEU A 110 5.38 -1.84 -24.33
C LEU A 110 6.81 -2.30 -24.04
N ARG A 111 7.76 -1.75 -24.81
CA ARG A 111 9.20 -1.86 -24.55
C ARG A 111 9.82 -0.47 -24.59
N LEU A 112 10.33 -0.02 -23.46
CA LEU A 112 11.17 1.16 -23.37
C LEU A 112 12.64 0.72 -23.39
N THR A 113 13.43 1.26 -24.31
CA THR A 113 14.88 0.98 -24.40
C THR A 113 15.65 2.28 -24.22
N PHE A 114 16.72 2.24 -23.43
CA PHE A 114 17.54 3.42 -23.14
C PHE A 114 19.01 3.04 -22.98
N GLN A 115 19.88 4.04 -23.19
CA GLN A 115 21.32 3.90 -23.05
C GLN A 115 21.78 4.37 -21.66
N ILE A 116 22.55 3.53 -20.99
CA ILE A 116 23.24 3.85 -19.75
C ILE A 116 24.69 4.20 -20.12
N ALA A 117 25.07 5.46 -19.89
CA ALA A 117 26.43 5.96 -20.13
C ALA A 117 27.00 6.64 -18.88
N SER A 118 28.31 6.56 -18.68
CA SER A 118 29.01 7.37 -17.67
C SER A 118 28.98 8.85 -18.03
N GLY A 119 29.01 9.70 -17.00
CA GLY A 119 29.12 11.15 -17.18
C GLY A 119 27.81 11.88 -17.51
N GLY A 120 26.68 11.18 -17.63
CA GLY A 120 25.37 11.83 -17.73
C GLY A 120 25.05 12.64 -16.48
N ALA A 121 24.96 13.96 -16.62
CA ALA A 121 24.36 14.85 -15.62
C ALA A 121 22.84 14.62 -15.63
N GLY A 122 22.41 13.54 -14.99
CA GLY A 122 21.00 13.28 -14.74
C GLY A 122 20.46 14.31 -13.76
N ASP A 123 19.28 14.85 -14.06
CA ASP A 123 18.55 15.68 -13.13
C ASP A 123 18.37 14.90 -11.80
N ARG A 124 18.62 15.57 -10.68
CA ARG A 124 18.44 14.99 -9.36
C ARG A 124 16.94 14.94 -9.09
N GLY A 125 16.24 13.99 -9.70
CA GLY A 125 14.80 13.72 -9.48
C GLY A 125 14.45 13.29 -8.05
N GLY A 126 15.34 13.49 -7.08
CA GLY A 126 15.09 13.37 -5.66
C GLY A 126 15.77 14.51 -4.95
N ALA A 127 15.18 15.71 -5.00
CA ALA A 127 15.31 16.62 -3.87
C ALA A 127 14.97 15.82 -2.61
N GLY A 128 15.72 16.02 -1.51
CA GLY A 128 15.55 15.26 -0.28
C GLY A 128 14.10 15.30 0.17
N ASP A 129 13.36 14.24 -0.13
CA ASP A 129 11.96 14.12 0.21
C ASP A 129 11.86 14.05 1.73
N SER A 130 11.25 15.09 2.28
CA SER A 130 11.00 15.27 3.71
C SER A 130 9.50 15.30 4.01
N ILE A 131 8.66 15.00 3.02
CA ILE A 131 7.20 15.01 3.16
C ILE A 131 6.81 13.60 3.61
N PRO A 132 6.22 13.44 4.80
CA PRO A 132 5.79 12.12 5.25
C PRO A 132 4.56 11.63 4.47
N PRO A 133 4.33 10.29 4.40
CA PRO A 133 3.14 9.73 3.77
C PRO A 133 1.84 10.29 4.34
N GLU A 134 0.80 10.38 3.54
CA GLU A 134 -0.55 10.72 4.00
C GLU A 134 -1.35 9.45 4.33
N ILE A 135 -1.99 9.41 5.50
CA ILE A 135 -2.95 8.38 5.89
C ILE A 135 -4.36 8.98 5.77
N SER A 136 -5.24 8.33 5.01
CA SER A 136 -6.62 8.77 4.79
C SER A 136 -7.61 7.58 4.80
N PHE A 137 -8.92 7.87 4.75
CA PHE A 137 -10.01 6.88 4.72
C PHE A 137 -9.90 5.75 5.75
N SER A 138 -9.50 6.11 6.97
CA SER A 138 -9.20 5.17 8.04
C SER A 138 -10.43 4.86 8.89
N GLU A 139 -10.91 3.62 8.87
CA GLU A 139 -12.10 3.21 9.63
C GLU A 139 -11.97 1.78 10.17
N VAL A 140 -12.49 1.57 11.39
CA VAL A 140 -12.62 0.24 11.99
C VAL A 140 -14.09 -0.17 11.93
N VAL A 141 -14.38 -1.21 11.14
CA VAL A 141 -15.75 -1.72 10.92
C VAL A 141 -15.87 -3.17 11.38
N PRO A 142 -17.07 -3.67 11.72
CA PRO A 142 -17.30 -5.10 11.90
C PRO A 142 -16.97 -5.87 10.63
N ASP A 143 -16.40 -7.07 10.78
CA ASP A 143 -16.17 -7.95 9.64
C ASP A 143 -17.52 -8.52 9.15
N PRO A 144 -17.88 -8.36 7.86
CA PRO A 144 -19.16 -8.82 7.32
C PRO A 144 -19.27 -10.35 7.21
N PHE A 145 -18.14 -11.07 7.24
CA PHE A 145 -18.08 -12.53 7.16
C PHE A 145 -17.83 -13.17 8.53
N GLU A 146 -17.09 -12.50 9.41
CA GLU A 146 -16.75 -12.99 10.75
C GLU A 146 -17.33 -12.11 11.86
N GLN A 147 -18.46 -12.52 12.45
CA GLN A 147 -19.20 -11.75 13.47
C GLN A 147 -18.40 -11.34 14.72
N ASN A 148 -17.25 -11.97 14.99
CA ASN A 148 -16.40 -11.68 16.13
C ASN A 148 -15.02 -11.15 15.72
N ARG A 149 -14.96 -10.47 14.58
CA ARG A 149 -13.77 -9.77 14.11
C ARG A 149 -14.12 -8.37 13.60
N LYS A 150 -13.09 -7.57 13.44
CA LYS A 150 -13.17 -6.23 12.87
C LYS A 150 -12.19 -6.13 11.72
N LEU A 151 -12.50 -5.25 10.78
CA LEU A 151 -11.61 -4.86 9.70
C LEU A 151 -11.20 -3.42 9.92
N LEU A 152 -9.91 -3.15 9.77
CA LEU A 152 -9.39 -1.82 9.58
C LEU A 152 -9.18 -1.60 8.08
N SER A 153 -9.91 -0.65 7.53
CA SER A 153 -9.73 -0.14 6.17
C SER A 153 -9.01 1.20 6.23
N PHE A 154 -8.06 1.44 5.33
CA PHE A 154 -7.30 2.69 5.26
C PHE A 154 -6.64 2.88 3.89
N ARG A 155 -6.29 4.12 3.56
CA ARG A 155 -5.44 4.46 2.42
C ARG A 155 -4.16 5.11 2.92
N VAL A 156 -3.05 4.73 2.29
CA VAL A 156 -1.77 5.42 2.45
C VAL A 156 -1.30 5.84 1.06
N SER A 157 -0.84 7.06 0.92
CA SER A 157 -0.25 7.57 -0.31
C SER A 157 0.92 8.47 0.02
N ASP A 158 1.97 8.46 -0.81
CA ASP A 158 3.05 9.41 -0.69
C ASP A 158 3.33 10.10 -2.03
N SER A 159 3.32 11.43 -2.02
CA SER A 159 3.52 12.22 -3.25
C SER A 159 5.00 12.36 -3.63
N GLY A 160 5.91 12.04 -2.71
CA GLY A 160 7.34 12.08 -2.92
C GLY A 160 7.90 10.72 -3.31
N SER A 161 8.69 10.14 -2.41
CA SER A 161 9.49 8.94 -2.60
C SER A 161 8.70 7.63 -2.64
N GLY A 162 7.43 7.65 -2.27
CA GLY A 162 6.53 6.50 -2.24
C GLY A 162 6.51 5.79 -0.89
N VAL A 163 5.44 5.03 -0.67
CA VAL A 163 5.25 4.25 0.56
C VAL A 163 6.16 3.02 0.56
N LYS A 164 7.02 2.89 1.57
CA LYS A 164 7.90 1.73 1.78
C LYS A 164 7.20 0.63 2.56
N GLU A 165 6.61 0.97 3.69
CA GLU A 165 5.91 0.00 4.54
C GLU A 165 4.75 0.64 5.30
N THR A 166 3.76 -0.19 5.62
CA THR A 166 2.67 0.17 6.51
C THR A 166 2.58 -0.87 7.62
N LEU A 167 2.44 -0.40 8.85
CA LEU A 167 2.45 -1.20 10.06
C LEU A 167 1.21 -0.93 10.89
N VAL A 168 0.63 -1.98 11.46
CA VAL A 168 -0.47 -1.90 12.42
C VAL A 168 -0.12 -2.61 13.70
N ARG A 169 -0.59 -2.05 14.81
CA ARG A 169 -0.77 -2.78 16.07
C ARG A 169 -2.09 -2.39 16.71
N SER A 170 -2.65 -3.29 17.49
CA SER A 170 -3.90 -3.05 18.20
C SER A 170 -3.75 -3.30 19.70
N ARG A 171 -4.73 -2.79 20.45
CA ARG A 171 -4.84 -2.95 21.88
C ARG A 171 -6.21 -3.53 22.20
N SER A 172 -6.24 -4.77 22.69
CA SER A 172 -7.48 -5.46 23.10
C SER A 172 -7.70 -5.46 24.61
N PHE A 173 -6.65 -5.17 25.38
CA PHE A 173 -6.69 -5.00 26.83
C PHE A 173 -5.83 -3.79 27.22
N ILE A 174 -4.99 -3.88 28.25
CA ILE A 174 -4.09 -2.79 28.66
C ILE A 174 -2.79 -2.79 27.85
N LEU A 175 -2.40 -3.89 27.22
CA LEU A 175 -1.14 -3.97 26.47
C LEU A 175 -1.33 -3.81 24.97
N TRP A 176 -0.36 -3.17 24.33
CA TRP A 176 -0.22 -3.15 22.88
C TRP A 176 0.26 -4.49 22.38
N GLY A 177 -0.33 -4.95 21.27
CA GLY A 177 0.26 -6.01 20.46
C GLY A 177 1.57 -5.56 19.80
N ALA A 178 2.29 -6.51 19.22
CA ALA A 178 3.44 -6.24 18.37
C ALA A 178 3.01 -5.49 17.10
N TRP A 179 3.93 -4.74 16.51
CA TRP A 179 3.77 -4.19 15.16
C TRP A 179 3.75 -5.33 14.14
N GLN A 180 2.86 -5.23 13.16
CA GLN A 180 2.68 -6.19 12.08
C GLN A 180 2.60 -5.44 10.77
N ALA A 181 3.18 -6.01 9.70
CA ALA A 181 2.99 -5.49 8.35
C ALA A 181 1.49 -5.48 8.01
N ALA A 182 1.04 -4.40 7.38
CA ALA A 182 -0.36 -4.11 7.14
C ALA A 182 -0.63 -3.96 5.65
N GLU A 183 -1.51 -4.83 5.13
CA GLU A 183 -2.13 -4.70 3.81
C GLU A 183 -3.61 -4.38 4.03
N ASN A 184 -4.18 -3.49 3.21
CA ASN A 184 -5.57 -3.10 3.35
C ASN A 184 -6.49 -4.16 2.69
N PRO A 185 -7.53 -4.68 3.38
CA PRO A 185 -7.91 -4.43 4.77
C PRO A 185 -7.16 -5.29 5.78
N VAL A 186 -6.99 -4.76 7.01
CA VAL A 186 -6.34 -5.48 8.11
C VAL A 186 -7.36 -6.08 9.06
N LEU A 187 -7.22 -7.37 9.32
CA LEU A 187 -8.06 -8.09 10.27
C LEU A 187 -7.63 -7.84 11.72
N LEU A 188 -8.57 -7.41 12.55
CA LEU A 188 -8.34 -7.03 13.95
C LEU A 188 -9.09 -7.97 14.92
N PRO A 189 -8.55 -8.15 16.15
CA PRO A 189 -9.29 -8.84 17.21
C PRO A 189 -10.60 -8.13 17.56
N ALA A 190 -11.67 -8.88 17.86
CA ALA A 190 -12.97 -8.30 18.27
C ALA A 190 -12.88 -7.31 19.43
N MET A 191 -12.03 -7.61 20.42
CA MET A 191 -11.87 -6.79 21.61
C MET A 191 -10.88 -5.63 21.41
N ALA A 192 -10.29 -5.48 20.22
CA ALA A 192 -9.45 -4.32 19.93
C ALA A 192 -10.27 -3.03 20.08
N TRP A 193 -9.80 -2.15 20.96
CA TRP A 193 -10.43 -0.86 21.28
C TRP A 193 -9.56 0.33 20.91
N ALA A 194 -8.27 0.12 20.64
CA ALA A 194 -7.41 1.09 20.00
C ALA A 194 -6.56 0.42 18.91
N VAL A 195 -6.32 1.16 17.84
CA VAL A 195 -5.48 0.73 16.71
C VAL A 195 -4.51 1.85 16.39
N HIS A 196 -3.24 1.49 16.25
CA HIS A 196 -2.17 2.39 15.85
C HIS A 196 -1.70 1.96 14.46
N LEU A 197 -1.90 2.84 13.49
CA LEU A 197 -1.44 2.72 12.11
C LEU A 197 -0.20 3.59 11.91
N ARG A 198 0.83 3.05 11.27
CA ARG A 198 2.07 3.76 10.93
C ARG A 198 2.39 3.52 9.46
N ALA A 199 2.70 4.59 8.74
CA ALA A 199 3.21 4.55 7.37
C ALA A 199 4.63 5.12 7.33
N VAL A 200 5.52 4.48 6.57
CA VAL A 200 6.91 4.90 6.37
C VAL A 200 7.18 4.99 4.87
N ASP A 201 7.79 6.08 4.40
CA ASP A 201 8.19 6.23 3.00
C ASP A 201 9.58 5.62 2.72
N GLN A 202 10.07 5.76 1.48
CA GLN A 202 11.40 5.27 1.09
C GLN A 202 12.56 6.09 1.67
N ARG A 203 12.31 7.29 2.20
CA ARG A 203 13.31 8.14 2.87
C ARG A 203 13.30 7.99 4.40
N GLY A 204 12.35 7.25 4.96
CA GLY A 204 12.19 7.06 6.40
C GLY A 204 11.34 8.13 7.08
N ASN A 205 10.65 9.00 6.34
CA ASN A 205 9.64 9.88 6.93
C ASN A 205 8.44 9.03 7.38
N VAL A 206 7.84 9.42 8.51
CA VAL A 206 6.83 8.61 9.20
C VAL A 206 5.56 9.41 9.42
N SER A 207 4.42 8.78 9.15
CA SER A 207 3.11 9.23 9.59
C SER A 207 2.45 8.20 10.49
N GLU A 208 1.78 8.66 11.53
CA GLU A 208 1.10 7.82 12.51
C GLU A 208 -0.34 8.29 12.72
N MET A 209 -1.24 7.34 12.95
CA MET A 209 -2.64 7.59 13.25
C MET A 209 -3.15 6.63 14.33
N MET A 210 -4.00 7.16 15.21
CA MET A 210 -4.65 6.42 16.29
C MET A 210 -6.15 6.42 16.11
N LEU A 211 -6.74 5.22 16.05
CA LEU A 211 -8.17 5.01 15.95
C LEU A 211 -8.67 4.36 17.24
N TYR A 212 -9.83 4.80 17.72
CA TYR A 212 -10.43 4.30 18.95
C TYR A 212 -11.83 3.79 18.70
N ASP A 213 -12.11 2.59 19.20
CA ASP A 213 -13.46 2.06 19.35
C ASP A 213 -13.87 2.19 20.82
N TRP A 214 -14.54 3.29 21.13
CA TRP A 214 -15.02 3.59 22.48
C TRP A 214 -16.05 2.58 22.98
N THR A 215 -16.80 1.94 22.07
CA THR A 215 -17.80 0.94 22.47
C THR A 215 -17.11 -0.32 22.97
N ALA A 216 -16.06 -0.78 22.29
CA ALA A 216 -15.22 -1.88 22.75
C ALA A 216 -14.50 -1.54 24.06
N PHE A 217 -13.99 -0.31 24.21
CA PHE A 217 -13.35 0.15 25.43
C PHE A 217 -14.31 0.14 26.64
N LEU A 218 -15.53 0.65 26.49
CA LEU A 218 -16.53 0.66 27.56
C LEU A 218 -16.97 -0.75 27.96
N ARG A 219 -17.13 -1.68 27.00
CA ARG A 219 -17.38 -3.11 27.28
C ARG A 219 -16.26 -3.71 28.11
N LEU A 220 -15.01 -3.36 27.81
CA LEU A 220 -13.88 -3.83 28.58
C LEU A 220 -13.93 -3.34 30.04
N ILE A 221 -14.19 -2.05 30.26
CA ILE A 221 -14.32 -1.48 31.60
C ILE A 221 -15.44 -2.18 32.39
N PHE A 222 -16.58 -2.42 31.74
CA PHE A 222 -17.72 -3.11 32.35
C PHE A 222 -17.40 -4.55 32.75
N LEU A 223 -16.70 -5.30 31.89
CA LEU A 223 -16.24 -6.66 32.23
C LEU A 223 -15.28 -6.66 33.43
N VAL A 224 -14.34 -5.72 33.47
CA VAL A 224 -13.39 -5.59 34.59
C VAL A 224 -14.11 -5.22 35.89
N SER A 225 -15.10 -4.31 35.85
CA SER A 225 -15.83 -3.91 37.05
C SER A 225 -16.67 -5.06 37.64
N ILE A 226 -17.28 -5.90 36.79
CA ILE A 226 -17.96 -7.13 37.24
C ILE A 226 -16.99 -8.08 37.93
N LEU A 227 -15.81 -8.33 37.34
CA LEU A 227 -14.81 -9.23 37.93
C LEU A 227 -14.32 -8.74 39.30
N VAL A 228 -14.11 -7.43 39.43
CA VAL A 228 -13.75 -6.81 40.72
C VAL A 228 -14.88 -7.01 41.74
N ALA A 229 -16.13 -6.76 41.37
CA ALA A 229 -17.28 -6.93 42.27
C ALA A 229 -17.44 -8.38 42.75
N ILE A 230 -17.29 -9.37 41.85
CA ILE A 230 -17.31 -10.79 42.21
C ILE A 230 -16.20 -11.12 43.20
N GLY A 231 -14.99 -10.60 42.97
CA GLY A 231 -13.85 -10.78 43.88
C GLY A 231 -14.11 -10.23 45.28
N PHE A 232 -14.79 -9.08 45.40
CA PHE A 232 -15.20 -8.53 46.69
C PHE A 232 -16.23 -9.41 47.40
N VAL A 233 -17.25 -9.89 46.69
CA VAL A 233 -18.28 -10.76 47.27
C VAL A 233 -17.68 -12.09 47.75
N ALA A 234 -16.80 -12.71 46.96
CA ALA A 234 -16.13 -13.95 47.34
C ALA A 234 -15.27 -13.77 48.61
N ARG A 235 -14.68 -12.59 48.81
CA ARG A 235 -13.87 -12.27 50.00
C ARG A 235 -14.69 -12.04 51.27
N ILE A 236 -15.98 -11.71 51.15
CA ILE A 236 -16.90 -11.54 52.29
C ILE A 236 -17.39 -12.90 52.83
N HIS A 237 -17.37 -13.94 51.99
CA HIS A 237 -17.86 -15.28 52.31
C HIS A 237 -16.76 -16.31 52.65
N LEU A 238 -15.50 -15.86 52.80
CA LEU A 238 -14.34 -16.63 53.25
C LEU A 238 -13.87 -16.12 54.61
#